data_AF-A0A1V3NGE0-F1
#
_entry.id   AF-A0A1V3NGE0-F1
#
_cell.length_a   1.000
_cell.length_b   1.000
_cell.length_c   1.000
_cell.angle_alpha   90.00
_cell.angle_beta   90.00
_cell.angle_gamma   90.00
#
_symmetry.space_group_name_H-M   'P 1'
#
loop_
_entity.id
_entity.type
_entity.pdbx_description
1 polymer ?
#
loop_
_entity_poly.entity_id
_entity_poly.type
_entity_poly.pdbx_seq_one_letter_code
_entity_poly.pdbx_strand_id
1 'polypeptide(L)'
;MTIWKQRIIAIASILVAAGLVVWSSPEARPGYEFPRMVAWTMLVLSAVLALMAFKPGKVVIPADIESVPMRIIWPMLVILAGMAYLAPRLGFLSTSFLVFVATALVFSPDRLGVRRIALVVAIAACFTVSLYLLFVLLLGVQLPRALLF
;
A
#
# COMPACT_ATOMS: atom_id res chain seq x y z
N MET A 1 4.17 -26.19 4.69
CA MET A 1 4.40 -25.32 5.88
C MET A 1 3.60 -25.91 7.05
N THR A 2 4.12 -26.01 8.27
CA THR A 2 3.36 -26.59 9.40
C THR A 2 2.33 -25.57 9.93
N ILE A 3 1.17 -26.04 10.40
CA ILE A 3 0.07 -25.20 10.95
C ILE A 3 0.58 -24.24 12.04
N TRP A 4 1.55 -24.70 12.83
CA TRP A 4 2.21 -23.90 13.87
C TRP A 4 2.95 -22.68 13.30
N LYS A 5 3.67 -22.84 12.19
CA LYS A 5 4.37 -21.74 11.50
C LYS A 5 3.37 -20.70 10.95
N GLN A 6 2.25 -21.14 10.40
CA GLN A 6 1.19 -20.24 9.92
C GLN A 6 0.59 -19.40 11.05
N ARG A 7 0.33 -20.01 12.20
CA ARG A 7 -0.17 -19.32 13.40
C ARG A 7 0.83 -18.31 13.94
N ILE A 8 2.12 -18.67 14.01
CA ILE A 8 3.18 -17.74 14.40
C ILE A 8 3.26 -16.55 13.44
N ILE A 9 3.21 -16.80 12.13
CA ILE A 9 3.25 -15.72 11.12
C ILE A 9 2.03 -14.82 11.26
N ALA A 10 0.83 -15.37 11.43
CA ALA A 10 -0.38 -14.58 11.63
C ALA A 10 -0.30 -13.70 12.88
N ILE A 11 0.15 -14.25 14.01
CA ILE A 11 0.36 -13.51 15.26
C ILE A 11 1.42 -12.41 15.07
N ALA A 12 2.55 -12.74 14.43
CA ALA A 12 3.61 -11.76 14.15
C ALA A 12 3.10 -10.61 13.26
N SER A 13 2.28 -10.92 12.25
CA SER A 13 1.66 -9.92 11.37
C SER A 13 0.77 -8.95 12.15
N ILE A 14 -0.04 -9.47 13.08
CA ILE A 14 -0.88 -8.65 13.95
C ILE A 14 -0.04 -7.78 14.89
N LEU A 15 0.99 -8.34 15.51
CA LEU A 15 1.87 -7.59 16.42
C LEU A 15 2.59 -6.46 15.70
N VAL A 16 3.07 -6.70 14.48
CA VAL A 16 3.67 -5.65 13.63
C VAL A 16 2.63 -4.58 13.28
N ALA A 17 1.43 -4.97 12.85
CA ALA A 17 0.36 -4.02 12.55
C ALA A 17 -0.03 -3.17 13.77
N ALA A 18 -0.20 -3.79 14.94
CA ALA A 18 -0.50 -3.12 16.19
C ALA A 18 0.62 -2.16 16.62
N GLY A 19 1.88 -2.60 16.50
CA GLY A 19 3.05 -1.76 16.77
C GLY A 19 3.10 -0.53 15.86
N LEU A 20 2.79 -0.69 14.57
CA LEU A 20 2.71 0.42 13.62
C LEU A 20 1.58 1.40 13.94
N VAL A 21 0.42 0.90 14.39
CA VAL A 21 -0.70 1.76 14.83
C VAL A 21 -0.33 2.54 16.09
N VAL A 22 0.30 1.91 17.07
CA VAL A 22 0.74 2.57 18.31
C VAL A 22 1.85 3.59 18.03
N TRP A 23 2.75 3.28 17.10
CA TRP A 23 3.82 4.20 16.70
C TRP A 23 3.30 5.38 15.86
N SER A 24 2.14 5.25 15.23
CA SER A 24 1.47 6.39 14.60
C SER A 24 0.98 7.37 15.68
N SER A 25 1.73 8.45 15.88
CA SER A 25 1.55 9.39 17.00
C SER A 25 0.15 10.03 17.03
N PRO A 26 -0.55 10.05 18.20
CA PRO A 26 -1.81 10.75 18.41
C PRO A 26 -1.72 12.29 18.40
N GLU A 27 -0.52 12.86 18.52
CA GLU A 27 -0.31 14.32 18.60
C GLU A 27 -0.25 15.00 17.21
N ALA A 28 -0.42 14.24 16.14
CA ALA A 28 -0.32 14.73 14.79
C ALA A 28 -1.58 15.52 14.39
N ARG A 29 -1.45 16.85 14.43
CA ARG A 29 -2.04 17.90 13.56
C ARG A 29 -3.35 17.57 12.81
N PRO A 30 -4.30 18.53 12.70
CA PRO A 30 -5.57 18.33 11.98
C PRO A 30 -5.35 17.71 10.58
N GLY A 31 -5.98 16.56 10.33
CA GLY A 31 -5.83 15.76 9.11
C GLY A 31 -5.38 14.30 9.30
N TYR A 32 -5.03 13.88 10.52
CA TYR A 32 -4.55 12.50 10.80
C TYR A 32 -5.67 11.47 11.08
N GLU A 33 -6.92 11.90 11.16
CA GLU A 33 -8.06 11.02 11.47
C GLU A 33 -8.34 9.98 10.37
N PHE A 34 -8.18 10.37 9.10
CA PHE A 34 -8.43 9.45 7.99
C PHE A 34 -7.42 8.28 7.96
N PRO A 35 -6.09 8.50 7.98
CA PRO A 35 -5.12 7.41 8.09
C PRO A 35 -5.36 6.52 9.32
N ARG A 36 -5.76 7.12 10.45
CA ARG A 36 -6.07 6.38 11.68
C ARG A 36 -7.28 5.46 11.54
N MET A 37 -8.36 5.92 10.90
CA MET A 37 -9.54 5.10 10.61
C MET A 37 -9.20 3.91 9.69
N VAL A 38 -8.38 4.15 8.67
CA VAL A 38 -7.90 3.09 7.77
C VAL A 38 -7.05 2.08 8.53
N ALA A 39 -6.13 2.54 9.38
CA ALA A 39 -5.25 1.67 10.16
C ALA A 39 -6.04 0.78 11.14
N TRP A 40 -7.05 1.35 11.83
CA TRP A 40 -7.98 0.57 12.66
C TRP A 40 -8.75 -0.47 11.85
N THR A 41 -9.27 -0.10 10.69
CA THR A 41 -9.99 -1.02 9.80
C THR A 41 -9.10 -2.19 9.39
N MET A 42 -7.86 -1.92 9.00
CA MET A 42 -6.87 -2.95 8.64
C MET A 42 -6.52 -3.84 9.82
N LEU A 43 -6.39 -3.28 11.03
CA LEU A 43 -6.12 -4.04 12.25
C LEU A 43 -7.29 -4.98 12.60
N VAL A 44 -8.53 -4.50 12.49
CA VAL A 44 -9.74 -5.31 12.68
C VAL A 44 -9.80 -6.45 11.67
N LEU A 45 -9.60 -6.15 10.37
CA LEU A 45 -9.60 -7.18 9.32
C LEU A 45 -8.50 -8.23 9.55
N SER A 46 -7.30 -7.80 9.94
CA SER A 46 -6.19 -8.68 10.28
C SER A 46 -6.54 -9.61 11.45
N ALA A 47 -7.15 -9.07 12.51
CA ALA A 47 -7.60 -9.86 13.66
C ALA A 47 -8.68 -10.87 13.27
N VAL A 48 -9.66 -10.48 12.46
CA VAL A 48 -10.71 -11.39 11.96
C VAL A 48 -10.11 -12.52 11.13
N LEU A 49 -9.21 -12.22 10.20
CA LEU A 49 -8.54 -13.22 9.38
C LEU A 49 -7.70 -14.18 10.23
N ALA A 50 -7.00 -13.66 11.25
CA ALA A 50 -6.25 -14.49 12.18
C ALA A 50 -7.16 -15.41 13.00
N LEU A 51 -8.29 -14.90 13.52
CA LEU A 51 -9.29 -15.72 14.22
C LEU A 51 -9.86 -16.82 13.32
N MET A 52 -10.11 -16.51 12.03
CA MET A 52 -10.52 -17.52 11.06
C MET A 52 -9.44 -18.58 10.83
N ALA A 53 -8.16 -18.24 10.89
CA ALA A 53 -7.04 -19.18 10.80
C ALA A 53 -6.94 -20.15 11.99
N PHE A 54 -7.61 -19.86 13.11
CA PHE A 54 -7.71 -20.78 14.25
C PHE A 54 -8.90 -21.75 14.17
N LYS A 55 -9.88 -21.52 13.28
CA LYS A 55 -10.93 -22.50 13.03
C LYS A 55 -10.31 -23.77 12.41
N PRO A 56 -10.72 -24.97 12.86
CA PRO A 56 -10.29 -26.22 12.23
C PRO A 56 -10.91 -26.32 10.82
N GLY A 57 -10.24 -25.73 9.84
CA GLY A 57 -10.50 -25.89 8.41
C GLY A 57 -9.51 -26.87 7.78
N LYS A 58 -9.83 -27.34 6.57
CA LYS A 58 -8.96 -28.24 5.78
C LYS A 58 -7.51 -27.75 5.85
N VAL A 59 -6.60 -28.64 6.23
CA VAL A 59 -5.16 -28.38 6.24
C VAL A 59 -4.78 -27.88 4.86
N VAL A 60 -4.33 -26.63 4.77
CA VAL A 60 -3.81 -26.06 3.51
C VAL A 60 -2.67 -26.96 3.06
N ILE A 61 -2.94 -27.76 2.03
CA ILE A 61 -1.96 -28.68 1.47
C ILE A 61 -0.88 -27.80 0.85
N PRO A 62 0.42 -28.13 0.92
CA PRO A 62 1.46 -27.33 0.27
C PRO A 62 1.22 -27.08 -1.23
N ALA A 63 0.34 -27.84 -1.88
CA ALA A 63 -0.15 -27.61 -3.24
C ALA A 63 -1.07 -26.37 -3.39
N ASP A 64 -1.73 -25.92 -2.33
CA ASP A 64 -2.55 -24.70 -2.29
C ASP A 64 -1.72 -23.44 -1.99
N ILE A 65 -0.41 -23.59 -1.75
CA ILE A 65 0.51 -22.46 -1.57
C ILE A 65 0.97 -22.01 -2.94
N GLU A 66 0.23 -21.09 -3.54
CA GLU A 66 0.64 -20.46 -4.80
C GLU A 66 1.90 -19.63 -4.57
N SER A 67 3.04 -20.11 -5.06
CA SER A 67 4.31 -19.41 -4.93
C SER A 67 4.28 -18.15 -5.77
N VAL A 68 4.32 -16.98 -5.13
CA VAL A 68 4.41 -15.71 -5.84
C VAL A 68 5.81 -15.58 -6.42
N PRO A 69 5.98 -15.42 -7.74
CA PRO A 69 7.29 -15.33 -8.35
C PRO A 69 8.01 -14.06 -7.87
N MET A 70 9.22 -14.24 -7.35
CA MET A 70 10.02 -13.15 -6.76
C MET A 70 10.30 -12.01 -7.77
N ARG A 71 10.25 -12.31 -9.07
CA ARG A 71 10.35 -11.33 -10.16
C ARG A 71 9.26 -10.25 -10.10
N ILE A 72 8.09 -10.54 -9.55
CA ILE A 72 6.99 -9.57 -9.37
C ILE A 72 7.23 -8.72 -8.11
N ILE A 73 7.79 -9.33 -7.06
CA ILE A 73 7.97 -8.70 -5.75
C ILE A 73 9.07 -7.64 -5.78
N TRP A 74 10.22 -7.94 -6.38
CA TRP A 74 11.38 -7.04 -6.38
C TRP A 74 11.09 -5.65 -6.96
N PRO A 75 10.50 -5.51 -8.16
CA PRO A 75 10.18 -4.19 -8.71
C PRO A 75 9.23 -3.40 -7.81
N MET A 76 8.26 -4.08 -7.18
CA MET A 76 7.33 -3.42 -6.27
C MET A 76 8.02 -2.91 -5.01
N LEU A 77 8.95 -3.68 -4.43
CA LEU A 77 9.77 -3.22 -3.30
C LEU A 77 10.62 -2.02 -3.66
N VAL A 78 11.21 -2.00 -4.86
CA VAL A 78 11.99 -0.85 -5.35
C VAL A 78 11.12 0.38 -5.53
N ILE A 79 9.91 0.24 -6.12
CA ILE A 79 8.96 1.34 -6.26
C ILE A 79 8.55 1.87 -4.87
N LEU A 80 8.29 0.98 -3.91
CA LEU A 80 7.88 1.35 -2.56
C LEU A 80 9.00 2.07 -1.79
N ALA A 81 10.23 1.55 -1.86
CA ALA A 81 11.40 2.19 -1.26
C ALA A 81 11.69 3.54 -1.91
N GLY A 82 11.57 3.62 -3.23
CA GLY A 82 11.66 4.86 -4.00
C GLY A 82 10.62 5.87 -3.54
N MET A 83 9.36 5.46 -3.38
CA MET A 83 8.29 6.30 -2.85
C MET A 83 8.63 6.83 -1.45
N ALA A 84 9.05 5.96 -0.52
CA ALA A 84 9.40 6.37 0.84
C ALA A 84 10.54 7.40 0.87
N TYR A 85 11.51 7.26 -0.06
CA TYR A 85 12.61 8.21 -0.21
C TYR A 85 12.17 9.52 -0.90
N LEU A 86 11.36 9.45 -1.94
CA LEU A 86 10.98 10.61 -2.76
C LEU A 86 9.84 11.43 -2.14
N ALA A 87 8.92 10.82 -1.39
CA ALA A 87 7.71 11.48 -0.91
C ALA A 87 7.99 12.72 -0.05
N PRO A 88 8.96 12.72 0.89
CA PRO A 88 9.32 13.92 1.65
C PRO A 88 9.98 15.02 0.81
N ARG A 89 10.51 14.70 -0.39
CA ARG A 89 11.29 15.62 -1.24
C ARG A 89 10.51 16.20 -2.41
N LEU A 90 9.67 15.37 -3.04
CA LEU A 90 8.87 15.73 -4.21
C LEU A 90 7.42 16.07 -3.87
N GLY A 91 6.91 15.63 -2.73
CA GLY A 91 5.52 15.82 -2.33
C GLY A 91 4.68 14.57 -2.59
N PHE A 92 3.62 14.38 -1.82
CA PHE A 92 2.81 13.15 -1.85
C PHE A 92 2.12 12.93 -3.21
N LEU A 93 1.58 13.97 -3.82
CA LEU A 93 0.81 13.84 -5.06
C LEU A 93 1.73 13.55 -6.25
N SER A 94 2.85 14.26 -6.34
CA SER A 94 3.89 14.04 -7.35
C SER A 94 4.49 12.63 -7.25
N THR A 95 4.77 12.16 -6.04
CA THR A 95 5.27 10.79 -5.85
C THR A 95 4.22 9.73 -6.13
N SER A 96 2.96 9.96 -5.75
CA SER A 96 1.85 9.06 -6.07
C SER A 96 1.65 8.92 -7.59
N PHE A 97 1.76 10.04 -8.33
CA PHE A 97 1.76 10.03 -9.79
C PHE A 97 2.88 9.16 -10.36
N LEU A 98 4.12 9.37 -9.90
CA LEU A 98 5.29 8.60 -10.36
C LEU A 98 5.15 7.10 -10.04
N VAL A 99 4.67 6.77 -8.85
CA VAL A 99 4.41 5.38 -8.43
C VAL A 99 3.36 4.74 -9.32
N PHE A 100 2.28 5.44 -9.64
CA PHE A 100 1.25 4.93 -10.54
C PHE A 100 1.83 4.64 -11.93
N VAL A 101 2.54 5.61 -12.51
CA VAL A 101 3.17 5.45 -13.82
C VAL A 101 4.19 4.29 -13.80
N ALA A 102 5.07 4.25 -12.81
CA ALA A 102 6.07 3.20 -12.67
C ALA A 102 5.42 1.81 -12.58
N THR A 103 4.39 1.67 -11.74
CA THR A 103 3.66 0.40 -11.56
C THR A 103 2.99 -0.02 -12.86
N ALA A 104 2.28 0.90 -13.53
CA ALA A 104 1.58 0.63 -14.78
C ALA A 104 2.53 0.24 -15.93
N LEU A 105 3.74 0.82 -15.97
CA LEU A 105 4.74 0.50 -16.99
C LEU A 105 5.50 -0.80 -16.68
N VAL A 106 5.83 -1.05 -15.41
CA VAL A 106 6.61 -2.23 -14.98
C VAL A 106 5.79 -3.51 -15.03
N PHE A 107 4.51 -3.45 -14.64
CA PHE A 107 3.62 -4.61 -14.60
C PHE A 107 2.71 -4.74 -15.83
N SER A 108 2.93 -3.89 -16.85
CA SER A 108 2.25 -4.00 -18.13
C SER A 108 2.70 -5.24 -18.90
N PRO A 109 1.78 -6.13 -19.32
CA PRO A 109 2.13 -7.26 -20.17
C PRO A 109 2.44 -6.85 -21.62
N ASP A 110 1.82 -5.77 -22.14
CA ASP A 110 2.03 -5.37 -23.54
C ASP A 110 3.27 -4.49 -23.75
N ARG A 111 3.75 -4.46 -25.00
CA ARG A 111 4.89 -3.66 -25.42
C ARG A 111 4.66 -2.16 -25.13
N LEU A 112 5.71 -1.51 -24.63
CA LEU A 112 5.70 -0.08 -24.31
C LEU A 112 5.77 0.76 -25.59
N GLY A 113 4.61 1.09 -26.16
CA GLY A 113 4.49 2.07 -27.24
C GLY A 113 4.26 3.49 -26.71
N VAL A 114 4.71 4.49 -27.47
CA VAL A 114 4.56 5.93 -27.11
C VAL A 114 3.11 6.29 -26.79
N ARG A 115 2.15 5.81 -27.59
CA ARG A 115 0.70 6.03 -27.36
C ARG A 115 0.25 5.49 -26.00
N ARG A 116 0.77 4.34 -25.58
CA ARG A 116 0.40 3.73 -24.30
C ARG A 116 1.02 4.49 -23.13
N ILE A 117 2.29 4.89 -23.25
CA ILE A 117 2.95 5.72 -22.23
C ILE A 117 2.16 7.01 -22.03
N ALA A 118 1.76 7.68 -23.12
CA ALA A 118 0.95 8.89 -23.05
C ALA A 118 -0.40 8.64 -22.34
N LEU A 119 -1.07 7.52 -22.64
CA LEU A 119 -2.34 7.16 -22.02
C LEU A 119 -2.18 6.84 -20.52
N VAL A 120 -1.12 6.11 -20.13
CA VAL A 120 -0.79 5.83 -18.73
C VAL A 120 -0.55 7.13 -17.96
N VAL A 121 0.23 8.05 -18.54
CA VAL A 121 0.49 9.37 -17.96
C VAL A 121 -0.80 10.18 -17.80
N ALA A 122 -1.69 10.17 -18.80
CA ALA A 122 -2.97 10.87 -18.72
C ALA A 122 -3.88 10.30 -17.62
N ILE A 123 -3.97 8.96 -17.52
CA ILE A 123 -4.74 8.30 -16.45
C ILE A 123 -4.14 8.60 -15.08
N ALA A 124 -2.81 8.51 -14.96
CA ALA A 124 -2.11 8.81 -13.71
C ALA A 124 -2.38 10.26 -13.26
N ALA A 125 -2.37 11.21 -14.19
CA ALA A 125 -2.71 12.60 -13.89
C ALA A 125 -4.16 12.75 -13.40
N CYS A 126 -5.11 12.11 -14.08
CA CYS A 126 -6.52 12.11 -13.67
C CYS A 126 -6.73 11.50 -12.27
N PHE A 127 -6.04 10.39 -11.99
CA PHE A 127 -6.06 9.75 -10.68
C PHE A 127 -5.47 10.68 -9.60
N THR A 128 -4.33 11.30 -9.85
CA THR A 128 -3.70 12.25 -8.90
C THR A 128 -4.59 13.48 -8.66
N VAL A 129 -5.27 14.00 -9.67
CA VAL A 129 -6.27 15.07 -9.50
C VAL A 129 -7.41 14.60 -8.59
N SER A 130 -7.89 13.38 -8.77
CA SER A 130 -8.94 12.81 -7.91
C SER A 130 -8.47 12.67 -6.46
N LEU A 131 -7.21 12.26 -6.24
CA LEU A 131 -6.60 12.24 -4.90
C LEU A 131 -6.51 13.63 -4.29
N TYR A 132 -6.14 14.66 -5.07
CA TYR A 132 -6.12 16.04 -4.60
C TYR A 132 -7.51 16.51 -4.17
N LEU A 133 -8.53 16.28 -5.01
CA LEU A 133 -9.92 16.64 -4.71
C LEU A 133 -10.40 15.96 -3.42
N LEU A 134 -10.14 14.66 -3.28
CA LEU A 134 -10.58 13.90 -2.11
C LEU A 134 -9.81 14.30 -0.84
N PHE A 135 -8.47 14.25 -0.88
CA PHE A 135 -7.67 14.40 0.33
C PHE A 135 -7.48 15.85 0.74
N VAL A 136 -7.26 16.75 -0.22
CA VAL A 136 -6.99 18.16 0.10
C VAL A 136 -8.29 18.94 0.22
N LEU A 137 -9.18 18.87 -0.78
CA LEU A 137 -10.39 19.70 -0.78
C LEU A 137 -11.50 19.13 0.11
N LEU A 138 -11.79 17.83 0.01
CA LEU A 138 -12.92 17.24 0.74
C LEU A 138 -12.56 16.88 2.18
N LEU A 139 -11.39 16.28 2.40
CA LEU A 139 -10.98 15.77 3.72
C LEU A 139 -10.03 16.70 4.48
N GLY A 140 -9.51 17.77 3.86
CA GLY A 140 -8.63 18.75 4.51
C GLY A 140 -7.33 18.15 5.06
N VAL A 141 -6.85 17.03 4.49
CA VAL A 141 -5.64 16.33 4.96
C VAL A 141 -4.39 17.14 4.62
N GLN A 142 -3.53 17.32 5.62
CA GLN A 142 -2.20 17.93 5.43
C GLN A 142 -1.26 16.91 4.77
N LEU A 143 -1.17 16.97 3.45
CA LEU A 143 -0.18 16.19 2.70
C LEU A 143 1.21 16.83 2.84
N PRO A 144 2.30 16.03 2.86
CA PRO A 144 3.66 16.56 2.78
C PRO A 144 3.80 17.38 1.50
N ARG A 145 3.91 18.70 1.66
CA ARG A 145 4.22 19.64 0.58
C ARG A 145 5.72 19.70 0.43
N ALA A 146 6.22 19.49 -0.78
CA ALA A 146 7.64 19.65 -1.08
C ALA A 146 7.80 20.39 -2.42
N LEU A 147 8.93 20.21 -3.12
CA LEU A 147 9.29 21.01 -4.29
C LEU A 147 8.23 21.05 -5.42
N LEU A 148 7.39 20.01 -5.53
CA LEU A 148 6.31 19.90 -6.51
C LEU A 148 5.00 19.53 -5.80
N PHE A 149 4.39 20.52 -5.13
CA PHE A 149 3.06 20.52 -4.51
C PHE A 149 2.84 19.59 -3.29
#